data_AF-A0A317TWR6-F1
#
_entry.id   AF-A0A317TWR6-F1
#
_cell.length_a   1.000
_cell.length_b   1.000
_cell.length_c   1.000
_cell.angle_alpha   90.00
_cell.angle_beta   90.00
_cell.angle_gamma   90.00
#
_symmetry.space_group_name_H-M   'P 1'
#
loop_
_entity.id
_entity.type
_entity.pdbx_description
1 polymer ?
#
loop_
_entity_poly.entity_id
_entity_poly.type
_entity_poly.pdbx_seq_one_letter_code
_entity_poly.pdbx_strand_id
1 'polypeptide(L)'
;MLVQRILDFIETLEKESPLSPCDQKLRERLLEHFSKSNPTDTLNQDDFLFLLDCYKTRWAAIVDDDDYMLNPSAINLHWIDLARELGPLTKINYLKILIPTLTNEKDLNDFSSLNETVNLFNFYLGYGGNTLYRKLSFCKHLEKWQFELSTYRADKKLSIVTIDELARLKLCKQTEREVSVDTEIFKNFWDLMRKKVFVNLKARGRMPIALLPHLMELVERYYYLQTNKVEFSEFKKETEKFFHRLYEYQLVDVNFLYGSKIKYKENEEYLLDLFIALHTAKNYSDLDYEIQILGKWLFKYNPDLKATSKELEPIYHELSEEIEKREEPFINTHAFINCCKLVVSLFTTRFELSILVTRQTSSLWDKENTVFPEAYTILTVLLPLIAANKPKALETAYEGIIQDIILPVKMDTGWFPCFTGHKQTIKWFDIVQNCKYHELGVYWFEPERLFNALLLFNTSNESLKARINQFLDDIIQTYAQDENELMKQFRVNVLFTEFLNGLSEHHCTHLLRLIQLCDLDIAKFRFLSNCSKHINKQASRLCQGIESSSPCFFSMPQKGDKVKLFNFSDVKDVQSMIVDYKNQLYELTIDPKKLEKLSNYLFKIGQPILSVTQKENAKSCDRPVLDYIGQYT
;
A
#
# COMPACT_ATOMS: atom_id res chain seq x y z
N MET A 1 -11.04 -23.07 48.72
CA MET A 1 -9.68 -23.62 48.55
C MET A 1 -8.91 -23.33 49.82
N LEU A 2 -8.09 -24.26 50.29
CA LEU A 2 -7.24 -24.08 51.47
C LEU A 2 -5.92 -23.42 51.08
N VAL A 3 -5.32 -22.66 52.00
CA VAL A 3 -3.97 -22.11 51.86
C VAL A 3 -2.96 -23.21 51.50
N GLN A 4 -3.10 -24.42 52.07
CA GLN A 4 -2.25 -25.57 51.76
C GLN A 4 -2.09 -25.82 50.25
N ARG A 5 -3.17 -25.68 49.46
CA ARG A 5 -3.11 -25.95 48.01
C ARG A 5 -2.17 -24.99 47.28
N ILE A 6 -2.08 -23.74 47.75
CA ILE A 6 -1.16 -22.73 47.21
C ILE A 6 0.27 -23.04 47.64
N LEU A 7 0.49 -23.47 48.88
CA LEU A 7 1.81 -23.93 49.35
C LEU A 7 2.30 -25.13 48.52
N ASP A 8 1.42 -26.11 48.23
CA ASP A 8 1.74 -27.25 47.36
C ASP A 8 2.11 -26.80 45.93
N PHE A 9 1.42 -25.77 45.41
CA PHE A 9 1.74 -25.19 44.11
C PHE A 9 3.12 -24.52 44.10
N ILE A 10 3.46 -23.78 45.16
CA ILE A 10 4.79 -23.15 45.31
C ILE A 10 5.89 -24.22 45.33
N GLU A 11 5.70 -25.30 46.10
CA GLU A 11 6.65 -26.43 46.16
C GLU A 11 6.77 -27.12 44.80
N THR A 12 5.66 -27.26 44.08
CA THR A 12 5.67 -27.83 42.73
C THR A 12 6.50 -26.98 41.78
N LEU A 13 6.33 -25.65 41.78
CA LEU A 13 7.15 -24.75 40.97
C LEU A 13 8.62 -24.80 41.37
N GLU A 14 8.95 -24.99 42.64
CA GLU A 14 10.34 -25.11 43.11
C GLU A 14 11.04 -26.36 42.57
N LYS A 15 10.30 -27.46 42.42
CA LYS A 15 10.81 -28.73 41.87
C LYS A 15 11.05 -28.68 40.36
N GLU A 16 10.32 -27.83 39.63
CA GLU A 16 10.48 -27.64 38.19
C GLU A 16 11.70 -26.71 37.92
N SER A 17 12.77 -27.26 37.34
CA SER A 17 13.99 -26.49 37.00
C SER A 17 14.36 -26.71 35.53
N PRO A 18 14.73 -25.65 34.78
CA PRO A 18 14.82 -24.24 35.20
C PRO A 18 13.48 -23.48 35.12
N LEU A 19 13.24 -22.58 36.09
CA LEU A 19 12.15 -21.60 36.03
C LEU A 19 12.54 -20.38 35.18
N SER A 20 11.55 -19.78 34.52
CA SER A 20 11.74 -18.45 33.92
C SER A 20 11.97 -17.38 35.00
N PRO A 21 12.66 -16.26 34.70
CA PRO A 21 12.83 -15.17 35.67
C PRO A 21 11.50 -14.62 36.22
N CYS A 22 10.44 -14.64 35.40
CA CYS A 22 9.10 -14.24 35.82
C CYS A 22 8.50 -15.23 36.81
N ASP A 23 8.54 -16.53 36.49
CA ASP A 23 8.00 -17.59 37.35
C ASP A 23 8.74 -17.65 38.69
N GLN A 24 10.06 -17.44 38.69
CA GLN A 24 10.84 -17.34 39.91
C GLN A 24 10.37 -16.18 40.80
N LYS A 25 10.24 -14.97 40.23
CA LYS A 25 9.75 -13.79 40.96
C LYS A 25 8.32 -13.97 41.48
N LEU A 26 7.46 -14.62 40.70
CA LEU A 26 6.08 -14.89 41.12
C LEU A 26 6.03 -15.94 42.23
N ARG A 27 6.85 -16.98 42.17
CA ARG A 27 7.00 -17.96 43.25
C ARG A 27 7.43 -17.29 44.55
N GLU A 28 8.42 -16.41 44.50
CA GLU A 28 8.87 -15.62 45.67
C GLU A 28 7.74 -14.76 46.23
N ARG A 29 7.00 -14.02 45.38
CA ARG A 29 5.83 -13.24 45.82
C ARG A 29 4.74 -14.10 46.47
N LEU A 30 4.46 -15.27 45.90
CA LEU A 30 3.49 -16.22 46.45
C LEU A 30 3.94 -16.74 47.82
N LEU A 31 5.22 -17.08 47.96
CA LEU A 31 5.80 -17.53 49.23
C LEU A 31 5.74 -16.44 50.30
N GLU A 32 6.09 -15.20 49.97
CA GLU A 32 6.01 -14.06 50.89
C GLU A 32 4.58 -13.84 51.42
N HIS A 33 3.57 -13.97 50.55
CA HIS A 33 2.17 -13.76 50.92
C HIS A 33 1.59 -14.90 51.76
N PHE A 34 1.86 -16.16 51.41
CA PHE A 34 1.21 -17.32 52.02
C PHE A 34 2.04 -18.03 53.12
N SER A 35 3.35 -17.79 53.25
CA SER A 35 4.22 -18.51 54.20
C SER A 35 3.85 -18.34 55.68
N LYS A 36 3.19 -17.23 56.04
CA LYS A 36 2.76 -16.94 57.42
C LYS A 36 1.31 -17.35 57.70
N SER A 37 0.58 -17.75 56.67
CA SER A 37 -0.83 -18.15 56.78
C SER A 37 -0.92 -19.60 57.27
N ASN A 38 -1.96 -19.92 58.06
CA ASN A 38 -2.15 -21.28 58.52
C ASN A 38 -2.63 -22.15 57.34
N PRO A 39 -1.99 -23.30 57.03
CA PRO A 39 -2.37 -24.11 55.88
C PRO A 39 -3.82 -24.60 55.87
N THR A 40 -4.45 -24.70 57.05
CA THR A 40 -5.86 -25.10 57.18
C THR A 40 -6.85 -23.96 56.94
N ASP A 41 -6.39 -22.73 56.77
CA ASP A 41 -7.26 -21.58 56.50
C ASP A 41 -7.81 -21.64 55.07
N THR A 42 -9.02 -21.14 54.89
CA THR A 42 -9.63 -20.95 53.57
C THR A 42 -9.18 -19.63 52.97
N LEU A 43 -8.86 -19.62 51.67
CA LEU A 43 -8.57 -18.39 50.94
C LEU A 43 -9.73 -17.40 51.05
N ASN A 44 -9.40 -16.15 51.37
CA ASN A 44 -10.36 -15.05 51.44
C ASN A 44 -10.41 -14.24 50.12
N GLN A 45 -11.20 -13.17 50.10
CA GLN A 45 -11.36 -12.34 48.90
C GLN A 45 -10.07 -11.61 48.50
N ASP A 46 -9.27 -11.16 49.47
CA ASP A 46 -8.01 -10.47 49.21
C ASP A 46 -6.97 -11.43 48.63
N ASP A 47 -6.97 -12.69 49.09
CA ASP A 47 -6.13 -13.75 48.53
C ASP A 47 -6.50 -14.04 47.06
N PHE A 48 -7.80 -14.07 46.74
CA PHE A 48 -8.24 -14.23 45.35
C PHE A 48 -7.80 -13.06 44.48
N LEU A 49 -7.94 -11.81 44.95
CA LEU A 49 -7.49 -10.63 44.20
C LEU A 49 -5.97 -10.64 44.00
N PHE A 50 -5.20 -11.07 45.01
CA PHE A 50 -3.75 -11.23 44.92
C PHE A 50 -3.35 -12.28 43.88
N LEU A 51 -3.98 -13.46 43.90
CA LEU A 51 -3.71 -14.52 42.92
C LEU A 51 -4.04 -14.05 41.50
N LEU A 52 -5.15 -13.33 41.30
CA LEU A 52 -5.50 -12.74 40.00
C LEU A 52 -4.46 -11.71 39.53
N ASP A 53 -3.87 -10.91 40.43
CA ASP A 53 -2.75 -10.02 40.10
C ASP A 53 -1.49 -10.80 39.67
N CYS A 54 -1.20 -11.93 40.32
CA CYS A 54 -0.11 -12.82 39.92
C CYS A 54 -0.32 -13.35 38.49
N TYR A 55 -1.52 -13.83 38.16
CA TYR A 55 -1.82 -14.28 36.79
C TYR A 55 -1.70 -13.15 35.76
N LYS A 56 -2.20 -11.95 36.09
CA LYS A 56 -2.05 -10.77 35.22
C LYS A 56 -0.59 -10.41 34.99
N THR A 57 0.22 -10.42 36.05
CA THR A 57 1.66 -10.16 35.99
C THR A 57 2.36 -11.21 35.12
N ARG A 58 1.98 -12.48 35.27
CA ARG A 58 2.54 -13.57 34.48
C ARG A 58 2.20 -13.44 33.00
N TRP A 59 0.92 -13.23 32.69
CA TRP A 59 0.45 -13.09 31.31
C TRP A 59 1.24 -12.02 30.54
N ALA A 60 1.44 -10.86 31.16
CA ALA A 60 2.22 -9.76 30.58
C ALA A 60 3.68 -10.12 30.28
N ALA A 61 4.25 -11.13 30.95
CA ALA A 61 5.64 -11.54 30.78
C ALA A 61 5.84 -12.70 29.80
N ILE A 62 4.81 -13.55 29.62
CA ILE A 62 4.92 -14.78 28.81
C ILE A 62 4.26 -14.66 27.43
N VAL A 63 3.39 -13.65 27.24
CA VAL A 63 2.67 -13.45 25.98
C VAL A 63 3.66 -13.36 24.81
N ASP A 64 3.31 -13.99 23.68
CA ASP A 64 4.10 -14.01 22.43
C ASP A 64 5.43 -14.80 22.44
N ASP A 65 5.88 -15.36 23.57
CA ASP A 65 7.11 -16.18 23.62
C ASP A 65 6.82 -17.62 24.08
N ASP A 66 6.37 -17.80 25.33
CA ASP A 66 6.20 -19.12 25.95
C ASP A 66 4.81 -19.27 26.60
N ASP A 67 3.82 -18.66 25.95
CA ASP A 67 2.46 -18.61 26.45
C ASP A 67 1.74 -19.96 26.46
N TYR A 68 0.57 -20.00 27.11
CA TYR A 68 -0.22 -21.22 27.32
C TYR A 68 -0.68 -21.92 26.03
N MET A 69 -0.68 -21.22 24.90
CA MET A 69 -1.12 -21.72 23.60
C MET A 69 0.07 -22.16 22.74
N LEU A 70 1.25 -21.57 22.95
CA LEU A 70 2.47 -21.85 22.20
C LEU A 70 3.29 -22.99 22.80
N ASN A 71 3.39 -23.09 24.13
CA ASN A 71 4.23 -24.08 24.81
C ASN A 71 3.49 -24.80 25.95
N PRO A 72 3.14 -26.09 25.82
CA PRO A 72 2.54 -26.87 26.90
C PRO A 72 3.60 -27.39 27.90
N SER A 73 4.46 -26.50 28.42
CA SER A 73 5.48 -26.86 29.42
C SER A 73 4.84 -27.31 30.74
N ALA A 74 5.59 -28.08 31.56
CA ALA A 74 5.13 -28.51 32.88
C ALA A 74 4.73 -27.31 33.76
N ILE A 75 5.53 -26.24 33.75
CA ILE A 75 5.22 -24.99 34.46
C ILE A 75 3.89 -24.40 33.98
N ASN A 76 3.65 -24.33 32.67
CA ASN A 76 2.38 -23.83 32.13
C ASN A 76 1.21 -24.72 32.57
N LEU A 77 1.37 -26.05 32.59
CA LEU A 77 0.34 -26.98 33.08
C LEU A 77 -0.02 -26.72 34.54
N HIS A 78 0.98 -26.54 35.42
CA HIS A 78 0.75 -26.23 36.83
C HIS A 78 -0.06 -24.95 37.02
N TRP A 79 0.27 -23.89 36.27
CA TRP A 79 -0.49 -22.63 36.29
C TRP A 79 -1.92 -22.79 35.74
N ILE A 80 -2.12 -23.61 34.71
CA ILE A 80 -3.44 -23.91 34.13
C ILE A 80 -4.31 -24.66 35.13
N ASP A 81 -3.76 -25.65 35.81
CA ASP A 81 -4.52 -26.47 36.76
C ASP A 81 -4.95 -25.66 37.98
N LEU A 82 -4.06 -24.80 38.52
CA LEU A 82 -4.45 -23.87 39.57
C LEU A 82 -5.57 -22.91 39.12
N ALA A 83 -5.52 -22.41 37.88
CA ALA A 83 -6.56 -21.50 37.36
C ALA A 83 -7.92 -22.20 37.24
N ARG A 84 -7.94 -23.49 36.88
CA ARG A 84 -9.18 -24.29 36.83
C ARG A 84 -9.80 -24.46 38.21
N GLU A 85 -8.97 -24.68 39.23
CA GLU A 85 -9.45 -24.78 40.62
C GLU A 85 -9.97 -23.43 41.14
N LEU A 86 -9.36 -22.31 40.72
CA LEU A 86 -9.78 -20.96 41.09
C LEU A 86 -11.06 -20.49 40.37
N GLY A 87 -11.32 -20.96 39.16
CA GLY A 87 -12.43 -20.50 38.33
C GLY A 87 -13.81 -20.59 39.00
N PRO A 88 -14.22 -21.77 39.52
CA PRO A 88 -15.48 -21.93 40.23
C PRO A 88 -15.60 -21.06 41.49
N LEU A 89 -14.47 -20.82 42.18
CA LEU A 89 -14.44 -20.07 43.45
C LEU A 89 -14.57 -18.56 43.22
N THR A 90 -13.94 -18.06 42.16
CA THR A 90 -13.97 -16.64 41.78
C THR A 90 -15.17 -16.28 40.90
N LYS A 91 -15.89 -17.28 40.37
CA LYS A 91 -16.91 -17.14 39.31
C LYS A 91 -16.35 -16.49 38.03
N ILE A 92 -15.04 -16.61 37.80
CA ILE A 92 -14.36 -16.16 36.59
C ILE A 92 -14.01 -17.41 35.77
N ASN A 93 -14.26 -17.39 34.46
CA ASN A 93 -13.81 -18.48 33.59
C ASN A 93 -12.28 -18.60 33.68
N TYR A 94 -11.74 -19.81 33.88
CA TYR A 94 -10.31 -20.03 34.03
C TYR A 94 -9.48 -19.50 32.84
N LEU A 95 -10.06 -19.44 31.63
CA LEU A 95 -9.42 -18.80 30.48
C LEU A 95 -9.20 -17.29 30.69
N LYS A 96 -10.16 -16.61 31.32
CA LYS A 96 -10.04 -15.19 31.68
C LYS A 96 -9.13 -14.97 32.91
N ILE A 97 -8.92 -16.01 33.72
CA ILE A 97 -7.89 -15.98 34.77
C ILE A 97 -6.50 -16.05 34.13
N LEU A 98 -6.28 -17.01 33.23
CA LEU A 98 -5.00 -17.21 32.53
C LEU A 98 -4.67 -16.09 31.56
N ILE A 99 -5.68 -15.58 30.85
CA ILE A 99 -5.57 -14.56 29.81
C ILE A 99 -6.51 -13.41 30.16
N PRO A 100 -6.11 -12.50 31.07
CA PRO A 100 -6.97 -11.41 31.53
C PRO A 100 -7.37 -10.42 30.44
N THR A 101 -6.67 -10.42 29.30
CA THR A 101 -6.99 -9.58 28.13
C THR A 101 -8.11 -10.13 27.26
N LEU A 102 -8.60 -11.33 27.56
CA LEU A 102 -9.61 -12.01 26.74
C LEU A 102 -10.99 -11.34 26.81
N THR A 103 -11.53 -11.00 25.63
CA THR A 103 -12.81 -10.27 25.51
C THR A 103 -13.98 -11.16 25.08
N ASN A 104 -13.74 -12.23 24.31
CA ASN A 104 -14.80 -13.11 23.81
C ASN A 104 -15.01 -14.35 24.71
N GLU A 105 -16.27 -14.78 24.81
CA GLU A 105 -16.66 -16.02 25.52
C GLU A 105 -17.07 -17.14 24.56
N LYS A 106 -17.24 -16.80 23.28
CA LYS A 106 -17.58 -17.71 22.20
C LYS A 106 -16.54 -17.59 21.10
N ASP A 107 -16.26 -18.69 20.44
CA ASP A 107 -15.44 -18.70 19.22
C ASP A 107 -16.19 -17.95 18.12
N LEU A 108 -15.53 -17.02 17.43
CA LEU A 108 -16.18 -16.20 16.42
C LEU A 108 -16.39 -16.95 15.08
N ASN A 109 -15.71 -18.08 14.86
CA ASN A 109 -15.81 -18.87 13.64
C ASN A 109 -17.01 -19.84 13.63
N ASP A 110 -17.38 -20.40 14.78
CA ASP A 110 -18.51 -21.34 14.90
C ASP A 110 -19.56 -20.97 15.97
N PHE A 111 -19.33 -19.87 16.71
CA PHE A 111 -20.19 -19.38 17.79
C PHE A 111 -20.39 -20.35 18.97
N SER A 112 -19.55 -21.39 19.07
CA SER A 112 -19.53 -22.30 20.21
C SER A 112 -18.88 -21.65 21.43
N SER A 113 -19.26 -22.11 22.62
CA SER A 113 -18.72 -21.60 23.88
C SER A 113 -17.24 -22.00 24.07
N LEU A 114 -16.44 -21.07 24.62
CA LEU A 114 -15.04 -21.29 24.98
C LEU A 114 -14.93 -21.75 26.44
N ASN A 115 -15.57 -22.87 26.75
CA ASN A 115 -15.64 -23.45 28.10
C ASN A 115 -15.14 -24.90 28.17
N GLU A 116 -15.01 -25.59 27.04
CA GLU A 116 -14.99 -27.07 26.98
C GLU A 116 -13.62 -27.74 26.80
N THR A 117 -12.58 -27.03 26.38
CA THR A 117 -11.33 -27.71 25.96
C THR A 117 -10.30 -27.83 27.08
N VAL A 118 -9.91 -29.07 27.35
CA VAL A 118 -8.85 -29.44 28.31
C VAL A 118 -7.46 -28.96 27.88
N ASN A 119 -7.24 -28.60 26.61
CA ASN A 119 -5.90 -28.32 26.08
C ASN A 119 -5.83 -26.95 25.41
N LEU A 120 -5.02 -26.04 25.96
CA LEU A 120 -4.90 -24.66 25.47
C LEU A 120 -4.16 -24.54 24.14
N PHE A 121 -3.28 -25.49 23.81
CA PHE A 121 -2.63 -25.56 22.50
C PHE A 121 -3.62 -25.80 21.32
N ASN A 122 -4.88 -26.13 21.60
CA ASN A 122 -5.95 -26.18 20.58
C ASN A 122 -6.49 -24.80 20.21
N PHE A 123 -6.04 -23.75 20.92
CA PHE A 123 -6.40 -22.38 20.62
C PHE A 123 -5.24 -21.60 20.00
N TYR A 124 -5.58 -20.43 19.49
CA TYR A 124 -4.65 -19.36 19.17
C TYR A 124 -5.29 -18.01 19.51
N LEU A 125 -4.46 -17.00 19.76
CA LEU A 125 -4.94 -15.63 19.94
C LEU A 125 -5.07 -14.95 18.59
N GLY A 126 -6.17 -14.23 18.45
CA GLY A 126 -6.47 -13.40 17.30
C GLY A 126 -5.79 -12.04 17.35
N TYR A 127 -6.00 -11.28 16.28
CA TYR A 127 -5.45 -9.94 16.12
C TYR A 127 -5.62 -9.06 17.37
N GLY A 128 -4.49 -8.53 17.86
CA GLY A 128 -4.44 -7.67 19.04
C GLY A 128 -4.45 -8.41 20.37
N GLY A 129 -4.33 -9.75 20.39
CA GLY A 129 -4.12 -10.54 21.62
C GLY A 129 -5.33 -10.64 22.55
N ASN A 130 -6.52 -10.25 22.08
CA ASN A 130 -7.71 -10.07 22.94
C ASN A 130 -8.85 -11.03 22.62
N THR A 131 -8.72 -11.83 21.57
CA THR A 131 -9.76 -12.77 21.13
C THR A 131 -9.17 -14.16 21.00
N LEU A 132 -9.83 -15.18 21.55
CA LEU A 132 -9.39 -16.57 21.49
C LEU A 132 -10.19 -17.32 20.42
N TYR A 133 -9.48 -18.10 19.60
CA TYR A 133 -10.04 -18.91 18.53
C TYR A 133 -9.58 -20.36 18.67
N ARG A 134 -10.48 -21.31 18.40
CA ARG A 134 -10.18 -22.74 18.36
C ARG A 134 -9.70 -23.12 16.97
N LYS A 135 -8.56 -23.82 16.91
CA LYS A 135 -7.95 -24.30 15.65
C LYS A 135 -8.93 -25.16 14.84
N LEU A 136 -9.69 -26.05 15.49
CA LEU A 136 -10.69 -26.88 14.82
C LEU A 136 -11.84 -26.07 14.22
N SER A 137 -12.34 -25.08 14.96
CA SER A 137 -13.40 -24.19 14.48
C SER A 137 -12.93 -23.33 13.30
N PHE A 138 -11.66 -22.91 13.35
CA PHE A 138 -11.00 -22.25 12.23
C PHE A 138 -10.83 -23.17 11.01
N CYS A 139 -10.44 -24.44 11.16
CA CYS A 139 -10.41 -25.41 10.04
C CYS A 139 -11.77 -25.54 9.35
N LYS A 140 -12.83 -25.79 10.13
CA LYS A 140 -14.21 -25.91 9.61
C LYS A 140 -14.68 -24.64 8.90
N HIS A 141 -14.29 -23.48 9.42
CA HIS A 141 -14.53 -22.20 8.77
C HIS A 141 -13.83 -22.12 7.42
N LEU A 142 -12.54 -22.46 7.34
CA LEU A 142 -11.80 -22.46 6.09
C LEU A 142 -12.43 -23.41 5.07
N GLU A 143 -12.82 -24.63 5.45
CA GLU A 143 -13.53 -25.57 4.57
C GLU A 143 -14.82 -24.96 4.00
N LYS A 144 -15.64 -24.35 4.85
CA LYS A 144 -16.89 -23.68 4.46
C LYS A 144 -16.63 -22.55 3.44
N TRP A 145 -15.50 -21.87 3.55
CA TRP A 145 -15.09 -20.78 2.66
C TRP A 145 -14.11 -21.21 1.56
N GLN A 146 -14.14 -22.49 1.17
CA GLN A 146 -13.33 -23.03 0.07
C GLN A 146 -11.82 -22.77 0.26
N PHE A 147 -11.37 -22.87 1.51
CA PHE A 147 -10.01 -22.60 1.96
C PHE A 147 -9.51 -21.18 1.70
N GLU A 148 -10.41 -20.19 1.57
CA GLU A 148 -10.05 -18.78 1.62
C GLU A 148 -9.59 -18.43 3.04
N LEU A 149 -8.30 -18.08 3.18
CA LEU A 149 -7.68 -17.78 4.47
C LEU A 149 -8.29 -16.52 5.08
N SER A 150 -9.28 -16.72 5.94
CA SER A 150 -10.14 -15.68 6.49
C SER A 150 -10.65 -16.09 7.87
N THR A 151 -11.07 -15.13 8.67
CA THR A 151 -11.67 -15.38 9.98
C THR A 151 -12.72 -14.31 10.31
N TYR A 152 -13.67 -14.63 11.18
CA TYR A 152 -14.63 -13.64 11.66
C TYR A 152 -14.05 -12.76 12.77
N ARG A 153 -14.31 -11.46 12.69
CA ARG A 153 -14.03 -10.50 13.77
C ARG A 153 -15.29 -10.22 14.60
N ALA A 154 -15.15 -9.43 15.66
CA ALA A 154 -16.25 -9.09 16.57
C ALA A 154 -17.43 -8.41 15.84
N ASP A 155 -17.17 -7.73 14.73
CA ASP A 155 -18.19 -7.11 13.87
C ASP A 155 -18.90 -8.11 12.92
N LYS A 156 -18.58 -9.41 13.06
CA LYS A 156 -19.10 -10.52 12.25
C LYS A 156 -18.77 -10.41 10.76
N LYS A 157 -17.75 -9.63 10.39
CA LYS A 157 -17.27 -9.57 9.01
C LYS A 157 -16.08 -10.51 8.82
N LEU A 158 -16.02 -11.10 7.64
CA LEU A 158 -14.83 -11.81 7.19
C LEU A 158 -13.67 -10.83 7.08
N SER A 159 -12.56 -11.19 7.69
CA SER A 159 -11.34 -10.40 7.68
C SER A 159 -10.13 -11.27 7.38
N ILE A 160 -9.06 -10.61 6.98
CA ILE A 160 -7.75 -11.21 6.74
C ILE A 160 -7.23 -11.83 8.03
N VAL A 161 -6.68 -13.04 7.93
CA VAL A 161 -5.87 -13.64 9.00
C VAL A 161 -4.52 -12.94 9.02
N THR A 162 -4.18 -12.32 10.13
CA THR A 162 -2.98 -11.47 10.23
C THR A 162 -1.71 -12.32 10.30
N ILE A 163 -0.57 -11.71 9.98
CA ILE A 163 0.74 -12.35 10.11
C ILE A 163 1.03 -12.75 11.56
N ASP A 164 0.60 -11.96 12.54
CA ASP A 164 0.67 -12.30 13.97
C ASP A 164 -0.10 -13.60 14.27
N GLU A 165 -1.36 -13.70 13.82
CA GLU A 165 -2.15 -14.92 13.96
C GLU A 165 -1.49 -16.13 13.29
N LEU A 166 -0.96 -15.95 12.08
CA LEU A 166 -0.26 -16.99 11.34
C LEU A 166 1.05 -17.42 12.02
N ALA A 167 1.80 -16.46 12.56
CA ALA A 167 3.02 -16.72 13.31
C ALA A 167 2.73 -17.56 14.55
N ARG A 168 1.69 -17.21 15.32
CA ARG A 168 1.23 -17.99 16.47
C ARG A 168 0.82 -19.41 16.10
N LEU A 169 0.15 -19.58 14.95
CA LEU A 169 -0.20 -20.90 14.44
C LEU A 169 1.03 -21.72 14.01
N LYS A 170 2.05 -21.08 13.40
CA LYS A 170 3.30 -21.73 12.94
C LYS A 170 4.23 -22.09 14.11
N LEU A 171 4.34 -21.22 15.12
CA LEU A 171 5.29 -21.33 16.23
C LEU A 171 4.81 -22.23 17.39
N CYS A 172 3.58 -22.72 17.35
CA CYS A 172 3.05 -23.65 18.35
C CYS A 172 3.96 -24.89 18.46
N LYS A 173 4.66 -25.05 19.59
CA LYS A 173 5.69 -26.09 19.81
C LYS A 173 5.13 -27.51 19.85
N GLN A 174 3.83 -27.66 20.12
CA GLN A 174 3.14 -28.95 20.02
C GLN A 174 2.86 -29.31 18.55
N THR A 175 3.85 -29.90 17.90
CA THR A 175 3.87 -30.15 16.44
C THR A 175 3.65 -31.62 16.03
N GLU A 176 3.46 -32.53 16.99
CA GLU A 176 3.42 -33.98 16.73
C GLU A 176 2.02 -34.61 16.77
N ARG A 177 0.96 -33.81 16.99
CA ARG A 177 -0.40 -34.36 17.02
C ARG A 177 -1.01 -34.30 15.64
N GLU A 178 -1.28 -35.48 15.10
CA GLU A 178 -1.98 -35.63 13.83
C GLU A 178 -3.34 -34.93 13.87
N VAL A 179 -3.64 -34.20 12.80
CA VAL A 179 -4.94 -33.56 12.58
C VAL A 179 -5.60 -34.30 11.44
N SER A 180 -6.82 -34.79 11.64
CA SER A 180 -7.62 -35.34 10.56
C SER A 180 -8.70 -34.35 10.13
N VAL A 181 -8.85 -34.19 8.82
CA VAL A 181 -10.00 -33.54 8.18
C VAL A 181 -10.56 -34.54 7.19
N ASP A 182 -11.83 -34.87 7.36
CA ASP A 182 -12.50 -35.97 6.67
C ASP A 182 -11.72 -37.30 6.79
N THR A 183 -11.17 -37.78 5.67
CA THR A 183 -10.37 -39.01 5.58
C THR A 183 -8.86 -38.76 5.51
N GLU A 184 -8.43 -37.49 5.42
CA GLU A 184 -7.02 -37.14 5.27
C GLU A 184 -6.37 -36.86 6.62
N ILE A 185 -5.16 -37.37 6.81
CA ILE A 185 -4.36 -37.20 8.03
C ILE A 185 -3.18 -36.29 7.73
N PHE A 186 -3.03 -35.24 8.55
CA PHE A 186 -1.97 -34.25 8.47
C PHE A 186 -1.06 -34.39 9.69
N LYS A 187 0.26 -34.16 9.51
CA LYS A 187 1.23 -34.29 10.60
C LYS A 187 0.93 -33.36 11.78
N ASN A 188 0.46 -32.15 11.45
CA ASN A 188 0.01 -31.15 12.41
C ASN A 188 -0.85 -30.10 11.70
N PHE A 189 -1.32 -29.12 12.48
CA PHE A 189 -2.14 -28.02 11.98
C PHE A 189 -1.45 -27.23 10.86
N TRP A 190 -0.14 -26.95 10.96
CA TRP A 190 0.57 -26.19 9.92
C TRP A 190 0.75 -27.01 8.63
N ASP A 191 0.90 -28.33 8.73
CA ASP A 191 0.90 -29.24 7.57
C ASP A 191 -0.44 -29.20 6.81
N LEU A 192 -1.56 -29.16 7.53
CA LEU A 192 -2.89 -28.93 6.94
C LEU A 192 -2.95 -27.58 6.22
N MET A 193 -2.50 -26.49 6.86
CA MET A 193 -2.48 -25.17 6.25
C MET A 193 -1.70 -25.18 4.93
N ARG A 194 -0.51 -25.78 4.91
CA ARG A 194 0.32 -25.84 3.69
C ARG A 194 -0.30 -26.68 2.58
N LYS A 195 -0.83 -27.87 2.90
CA LYS A 195 -1.32 -28.83 1.89
C LYS A 195 -2.71 -28.51 1.35
N LYS A 196 -3.57 -27.85 2.14
CA LYS A 196 -4.97 -27.55 1.77
C LYS A 196 -5.26 -26.07 1.58
N VAL A 197 -4.71 -25.21 2.43
CA VAL A 197 -5.04 -23.77 2.41
C VAL A 197 -4.12 -23.02 1.46
N PHE A 198 -2.80 -23.14 1.63
CA PHE A 198 -1.83 -22.32 0.91
C PHE A 198 -1.83 -22.59 -0.59
N VAL A 199 -2.12 -23.82 -1.01
CA VAL A 199 -2.28 -24.20 -2.41
C VAL A 199 -3.42 -23.45 -3.11
N ASN A 200 -4.44 -23.01 -2.36
CA ASN A 200 -5.64 -22.35 -2.88
C ASN A 200 -5.59 -20.81 -2.72
N LEU A 201 -4.58 -20.26 -2.06
CA LEU A 201 -4.49 -18.82 -1.78
C LEU A 201 -4.46 -17.94 -3.03
N LYS A 202 -3.97 -18.46 -4.15
CA LYS A 202 -3.93 -17.77 -5.45
C LYS A 202 -5.15 -18.05 -6.34
N ALA A 203 -6.11 -18.85 -5.88
CA ALA A 203 -7.28 -19.23 -6.69
C ALA A 203 -8.18 -18.02 -7.01
N ARG A 204 -8.14 -16.98 -6.16
CA ARG A 204 -8.92 -15.74 -6.29
C ARG A 204 -8.03 -14.52 -6.04
N GLY A 205 -8.52 -13.37 -6.48
CA GLY A 205 -7.84 -12.09 -6.29
C GLY A 205 -6.71 -11.87 -7.29
N ARG A 206 -5.94 -10.82 -7.04
CA ARG A 206 -4.80 -10.40 -7.85
C ARG A 206 -3.69 -9.85 -6.97
N MET A 207 -2.48 -9.78 -7.52
CA MET A 207 -1.35 -9.14 -6.83
C MET A 207 -1.71 -7.68 -6.47
N PRO A 208 -1.65 -7.27 -5.19
CA PRO A 208 -1.85 -5.89 -4.79
C PRO A 208 -0.63 -5.05 -5.16
N ILE A 209 -0.47 -4.71 -6.44
CA ILE A 209 0.72 -4.01 -6.97
C ILE A 209 1.03 -2.68 -6.27
N ALA A 210 0.01 -1.99 -5.73
CA ALA A 210 0.18 -0.76 -4.95
C ALA A 210 0.89 -0.96 -3.60
N LEU A 211 0.95 -2.19 -3.10
CA LEU A 211 1.68 -2.53 -1.88
C LEU A 211 3.16 -2.80 -2.14
N LEU A 212 3.54 -3.24 -3.35
CA LEU A 212 4.91 -3.67 -3.66
C LEU A 212 5.96 -2.56 -3.51
N PRO A 213 5.71 -1.28 -3.88
CA PRO A 213 6.64 -0.19 -3.58
C PRO A 213 6.93 -0.02 -2.07
N HIS A 214 5.94 -0.26 -1.22
CA HIS A 214 6.12 -0.22 0.24
C HIS A 214 6.90 -1.42 0.78
N LEU A 215 6.72 -2.58 0.15
CA LEU A 215 7.52 -3.76 0.48
C LEU A 215 8.98 -3.57 0.06
N MET A 216 9.22 -2.90 -1.07
CA MET A 216 10.57 -2.49 -1.48
C MET A 216 11.18 -1.47 -0.52
N GLU A 217 10.40 -0.47 -0.10
CA GLU A 217 10.85 0.49 0.91
C GLU A 217 11.27 -0.20 2.21
N LEU A 218 10.55 -1.25 2.63
CA LEU A 218 10.93 -2.02 3.82
C LEU A 218 12.31 -2.69 3.66
N VAL A 219 12.63 -3.23 2.48
CA VAL A 219 13.95 -3.78 2.16
C VAL A 219 15.03 -2.69 2.22
N GLU A 220 14.77 -1.52 1.64
CA GLU A 220 15.72 -0.39 1.68
C GLU A 220 15.93 0.13 3.10
N ARG A 221 14.86 0.20 3.89
CA ARG A 221 14.89 0.60 5.30
C ARG A 221 15.66 -0.37 6.16
N TYR A 222 15.57 -1.67 5.90
CA TYR A 222 16.37 -2.68 6.60
C TYR A 222 17.86 -2.36 6.51
N TYR A 223 18.39 -2.27 5.28
CA TYR A 223 19.81 -2.00 5.06
C TYR A 223 20.22 -0.64 5.60
N TYR A 224 19.41 0.40 5.35
CA TYR A 224 19.69 1.74 5.89
C TYR A 224 19.83 1.72 7.43
N LEU A 225 18.90 1.09 8.14
CA LEU A 225 18.92 1.06 9.61
C LEU A 225 20.08 0.19 10.13
N GLN A 226 20.36 -0.94 9.47
CA GLN A 226 21.48 -1.83 9.80
C GLN A 226 22.83 -1.12 9.62
N THR A 227 23.08 -0.46 8.48
CA THR A 227 24.31 0.30 8.21
C THR A 227 24.52 1.44 9.21
N ASN A 228 23.43 2.13 9.59
CA ASN A 228 23.48 3.21 10.57
C ASN A 228 23.44 2.73 12.04
N LYS A 229 23.47 1.42 12.29
CA LYS A 229 23.46 0.81 13.63
C LYS A 229 22.28 1.27 14.50
N VAL A 230 21.12 1.46 13.89
CA VAL A 230 19.89 1.79 14.61
C VAL A 230 19.32 0.54 15.26
N GLU A 231 18.79 0.67 16.48
CA GLU A 231 18.14 -0.41 17.22
C GLU A 231 17.08 -1.15 16.36
N PHE A 232 17.08 -2.48 16.43
CA PHE A 232 16.20 -3.33 15.62
C PHE A 232 14.71 -3.07 15.88
N SER A 233 14.37 -2.58 17.07
CA SER A 233 13.00 -2.19 17.43
C SER A 233 12.41 -1.14 16.48
N GLU A 234 13.23 -0.28 15.87
CA GLU A 234 12.74 0.69 14.89
C GLU A 234 12.39 0.05 13.55
N PHE A 235 13.19 -0.91 13.09
CA PHE A 235 12.82 -1.72 11.93
C PHE A 235 11.53 -2.51 12.19
N LYS A 236 11.32 -2.97 13.43
CA LYS A 236 10.09 -3.66 13.83
C LYS A 236 8.85 -2.78 13.68
N LYS A 237 8.93 -1.52 14.12
CA LYS A 237 7.84 -0.55 13.94
C LYS A 237 7.52 -0.30 12.46
N GLU A 238 8.53 -0.23 11.59
CA GLU A 238 8.31 -0.10 10.14
C GLU A 238 7.64 -1.34 9.54
N THR A 239 8.04 -2.53 10.00
CA THR A 239 7.40 -3.80 9.62
C THR A 239 5.94 -3.86 10.05
N GLU A 240 5.63 -3.43 11.28
CA GLU A 240 4.26 -3.35 11.78
C GLU A 240 3.41 -2.36 10.98
N LYS A 241 3.94 -1.18 10.65
CA LYS A 241 3.25 -0.21 9.78
C LYS A 241 2.94 -0.80 8.42
N PHE A 242 3.88 -1.56 7.84
CA PHE A 242 3.67 -2.26 6.58
C PHE A 242 2.52 -3.27 6.69
N PHE A 243 2.49 -4.10 7.74
CA PHE A 243 1.39 -5.07 7.94
C PHE A 243 0.04 -4.41 8.17
N HIS A 244 -0.03 -3.31 8.94
CA HIS A 244 -1.28 -2.55 9.08
C HIS A 244 -1.79 -2.08 7.71
N ARG A 245 -0.91 -1.56 6.86
CA ARG A 245 -1.25 -1.16 5.48
C ARG A 245 -1.69 -2.35 4.63
N LEU A 246 -1.04 -3.51 4.76
CA LEU A 246 -1.44 -4.74 4.06
C LEU A 246 -2.89 -5.12 4.40
N TYR A 247 -3.29 -5.00 5.67
CA TYR A 247 -4.64 -5.39 6.11
C TYR A 247 -5.76 -4.44 5.66
N GLU A 248 -5.42 -3.28 5.08
CA GLU A 248 -6.40 -2.38 4.45
C GLU A 248 -6.86 -2.86 3.06
N TYR A 249 -6.13 -3.80 2.44
CA TYR A 249 -6.45 -4.33 1.13
C TYR A 249 -7.59 -5.35 1.17
N GLN A 250 -8.12 -5.69 -0.01
CA GLN A 250 -9.15 -6.73 -0.13
C GLN A 250 -8.60 -8.08 0.31
N LEU A 251 -9.40 -8.83 1.07
CA LEU A 251 -9.07 -10.17 1.58
C LEU A 251 -8.46 -11.09 0.51
N VAL A 252 -9.11 -11.17 -0.66
CA VAL A 252 -8.67 -12.03 -1.77
C VAL A 252 -7.32 -11.61 -2.36
N ASP A 253 -7.01 -10.30 -2.38
CA ASP A 253 -5.73 -9.79 -2.90
C ASP A 253 -4.60 -10.03 -1.89
N VAL A 254 -4.89 -9.95 -0.59
CA VAL A 254 -3.94 -10.30 0.47
C VAL A 254 -3.65 -11.80 0.47
N ASN A 255 -4.68 -12.63 0.31
CA ASN A 255 -4.49 -14.08 0.15
C ASN A 255 -3.64 -14.39 -1.08
N PHE A 256 -3.86 -13.71 -2.21
CA PHE A 256 -3.02 -13.86 -3.40
C PHE A 256 -1.55 -13.55 -3.11
N LEU A 257 -1.28 -12.45 -2.38
CA LEU A 257 0.08 -12.08 -1.97
C LEU A 257 0.70 -13.15 -1.07
N TYR A 258 -0.01 -13.59 -0.03
CA TYR A 258 0.44 -14.66 0.86
C TYR A 258 0.77 -15.95 0.11
N GLY A 259 -0.08 -16.34 -0.84
CA GLY A 259 0.09 -17.54 -1.67
C GLY A 259 1.13 -17.41 -2.78
N SER A 260 1.78 -16.25 -2.93
CA SER A 260 2.81 -16.06 -3.96
C SER A 260 4.06 -16.87 -3.62
N LYS A 261 4.52 -17.68 -4.58
CA LYS A 261 5.60 -18.65 -4.34
C LYS A 261 6.95 -17.96 -4.23
N ILE A 262 7.69 -18.33 -3.19
CA ILE A 262 9.09 -17.98 -2.99
C ILE A 262 9.79 -19.14 -2.28
N LYS A 263 10.57 -19.91 -3.03
CA LYS A 263 11.29 -21.06 -2.48
C LYS A 263 12.66 -20.60 -2.01
N TYR A 264 12.94 -20.70 -0.71
CA TYR A 264 14.21 -20.26 -0.14
C TYR A 264 14.74 -21.11 1.03
N LYS A 265 13.89 -21.90 1.70
CA LYS A 265 14.30 -22.99 2.60
C LYS A 265 13.57 -24.27 2.24
N GLU A 266 14.03 -25.41 2.73
CA GLU A 266 13.49 -26.74 2.36
C GLU A 266 11.96 -26.86 2.46
N ASN A 267 11.33 -26.14 3.41
CA ASN A 267 9.90 -26.21 3.69
C ASN A 267 9.18 -24.85 3.64
N GLU A 268 9.83 -23.82 3.09
CA GLU A 268 9.28 -22.46 2.99
C GLU A 268 9.12 -22.10 1.52
N GLU A 269 7.87 -22.04 1.08
CA GLU A 269 7.50 -21.95 -0.33
C GLU A 269 6.64 -20.74 -0.67
N TYR A 270 6.21 -19.97 0.33
CA TYR A 270 5.21 -18.92 0.18
C TYR A 270 5.70 -17.60 0.78
N LEU A 271 5.28 -16.48 0.21
CA LEU A 271 5.66 -15.14 0.69
C LEU A 271 5.18 -14.89 2.13
N LEU A 272 4.09 -15.55 2.54
CA LEU A 272 3.66 -15.53 3.95
C LEU A 272 4.73 -16.06 4.91
N ASP A 273 5.58 -17.02 4.49
CA ASP A 273 6.63 -17.57 5.37
C ASP A 273 7.68 -16.51 5.68
N LEU A 274 8.05 -15.69 4.69
CA LEU A 274 8.91 -14.53 4.90
C LEU A 274 8.27 -13.47 5.79
N PHE A 275 6.98 -13.19 5.60
CA PHE A 275 6.28 -12.23 6.44
C PHE A 275 6.22 -12.68 7.90
N ILE A 276 6.03 -13.98 8.13
CA ILE A 276 6.14 -14.55 9.47
C ILE A 276 7.57 -14.36 10.00
N ALA A 277 8.61 -14.63 9.21
CA ALA A 277 10.00 -14.41 9.63
C ALA A 277 10.28 -12.94 10.02
N LEU A 278 9.82 -11.98 9.22
CA LEU A 278 9.89 -10.55 9.53
C LEU A 278 9.17 -10.22 10.86
N HIS A 279 8.01 -10.83 11.09
CA HIS A 279 7.24 -10.66 12.32
C HIS A 279 7.86 -11.33 13.55
N THR A 280 8.62 -12.43 13.40
CA THR A 280 9.17 -13.19 14.54
C THR A 280 10.63 -12.87 14.86
N ALA A 281 11.36 -12.26 13.93
CA ALA A 281 12.76 -11.90 14.13
C ALA A 281 12.96 -10.97 15.35
N LYS A 282 14.06 -11.21 16.07
CA LYS A 282 14.45 -10.47 17.28
C LYS A 282 15.65 -9.54 17.03
N ASN A 283 16.41 -9.75 15.95
CA ASN A 283 17.56 -8.94 15.57
C ASN A 283 17.78 -8.93 14.04
N TYR A 284 18.75 -8.14 13.56
CA TYR A 284 19.09 -8.06 12.14
C TYR A 284 19.68 -9.37 11.59
N SER A 285 20.59 -10.04 12.31
CA SER A 285 21.21 -11.29 11.83
C SER A 285 20.21 -12.41 11.55
N ASP A 286 19.02 -12.37 12.19
CA ASP A 286 17.93 -13.32 11.93
C ASP A 286 17.27 -13.13 10.54
N LEU A 287 17.50 -12.01 9.86
CA LEU A 287 16.77 -11.58 8.66
C LEU A 287 17.62 -11.31 7.42
N ASP A 288 18.95 -11.31 7.53
CA ASP A 288 19.83 -10.95 6.41
C ASP A 288 19.53 -11.79 5.15
N TYR A 289 19.28 -13.09 5.33
CA TYR A 289 18.94 -13.98 4.22
C TYR A 289 17.53 -13.73 3.68
N GLU A 290 16.55 -13.58 4.56
CA GLU A 290 15.15 -13.35 4.28
C GLU A 290 14.94 -12.05 3.47
N ILE A 291 15.62 -10.97 3.85
CA ILE A 291 15.57 -9.67 3.17
C ILE A 291 16.20 -9.75 1.79
N GLN A 292 17.32 -10.46 1.63
CA GLN A 292 17.92 -10.69 0.32
C GLN A 292 16.98 -11.46 -0.61
N ILE A 293 16.36 -12.51 -0.09
CA ILE A 293 15.39 -13.32 -0.84
C ILE A 293 14.18 -12.49 -1.24
N LEU A 294 13.66 -11.65 -0.35
CA LEU A 294 12.57 -10.72 -0.65
C LEU A 294 12.95 -9.73 -1.76
N GLY A 295 14.15 -9.13 -1.68
CA GLY A 295 14.69 -8.25 -2.71
C GLY A 295 14.83 -8.94 -4.07
N LYS A 296 15.33 -10.19 -4.09
CA LYS A 296 15.39 -11.04 -5.30
C LYS A 296 14.02 -11.28 -5.90
N TRP A 297 13.04 -11.61 -5.07
CA TRP A 297 11.68 -11.90 -5.52
C TRP A 297 10.98 -10.66 -6.11
N LEU A 298 11.13 -9.50 -5.47
CA LEU A 298 10.59 -8.24 -5.99
C LEU A 298 11.18 -7.91 -7.36
N PHE A 299 12.50 -8.04 -7.52
CA PHE A 299 13.17 -7.79 -8.79
C PHE A 299 12.77 -8.78 -9.88
N LYS A 300 12.64 -10.08 -9.55
CA LYS A 300 12.12 -11.09 -10.48
C LYS A 300 10.67 -10.86 -10.87
N TYR A 301 9.86 -10.28 -9.98
CA TYR A 301 8.48 -9.92 -10.28
C TYR A 301 8.41 -8.75 -11.25
N ASN A 302 9.22 -7.72 -11.03
CA ASN A 302 9.38 -6.60 -11.95
C ASN A 302 10.76 -5.94 -11.73
N PRO A 303 11.64 -5.81 -12.76
CA PRO A 303 12.97 -5.22 -12.62
C PRO A 303 13.00 -3.76 -12.14
N ASP A 304 11.91 -3.01 -12.32
CA ASP A 304 11.78 -1.64 -11.79
C ASP A 304 11.66 -1.60 -10.26
N LEU A 305 11.32 -2.74 -9.64
CA LEU A 305 11.44 -2.96 -8.20
C LEU A 305 12.88 -3.36 -7.86
N LYS A 306 13.79 -2.39 -7.99
CA LYS A 306 15.18 -2.49 -7.57
C LYS A 306 15.45 -1.62 -6.34
N ALA A 307 16.04 -2.20 -5.31
CA ALA A 307 16.52 -1.46 -4.14
C ALA A 307 17.78 -0.66 -4.48
N THR A 308 17.97 0.49 -3.83
CA THR A 308 19.20 1.29 -3.97
C THR A 308 20.35 0.84 -3.06
N SER A 309 20.15 -0.22 -2.26
CA SER A 309 21.17 -0.74 -1.34
C SER A 309 22.31 -1.43 -2.09
N LYS A 310 23.55 -1.16 -1.68
CA LYS A 310 24.77 -1.72 -2.32
C LYS A 310 24.88 -3.22 -2.13
N GLU A 311 24.31 -3.72 -1.03
CA GLU A 311 24.29 -5.11 -0.62
C GLU A 311 23.54 -6.01 -1.61
N LEU A 312 22.54 -5.45 -2.31
CA LEU A 312 21.74 -6.18 -3.31
C LEU A 312 22.24 -5.98 -4.75
N GLU A 313 23.22 -5.10 -4.98
CA GLU A 313 23.74 -4.81 -6.32
C GLU A 313 24.31 -6.05 -7.04
N PRO A 314 25.15 -6.90 -6.41
CA PRO A 314 25.67 -8.11 -7.06
C PRO A 314 24.56 -9.09 -7.47
N ILE A 315 23.54 -9.20 -6.61
CA ILE A 315 22.37 -10.05 -6.83
C ILE A 315 21.57 -9.56 -8.04
N TYR A 316 21.35 -8.25 -8.14
CA TYR A 316 20.61 -7.68 -9.26
C TYR A 316 21.37 -7.79 -10.58
N HIS A 317 22.71 -7.69 -10.55
CA HIS A 317 23.53 -7.90 -11.74
C HIS A 317 23.39 -9.32 -12.28
N GLU A 318 23.54 -10.34 -11.42
CA GLU A 318 23.36 -11.76 -11.78
C GLU A 318 21.96 -12.01 -12.39
N LEU A 319 20.91 -11.47 -11.77
CA LEU A 319 19.54 -11.64 -12.25
C LEU A 319 19.26 -10.89 -13.56
N SER A 320 19.86 -9.72 -13.76
CA SER A 320 19.66 -8.93 -15.00
C SER A 320 20.21 -9.69 -16.20
N GLU A 321 21.38 -10.33 -16.06
CA GLU A 321 21.96 -11.18 -17.12
C GLU A 321 21.08 -12.40 -17.46
N GLU A 322 20.31 -12.93 -16.51
CA GLU A 322 19.35 -14.02 -16.74
C GLU A 322 18.09 -13.54 -17.48
N ILE A 323 17.63 -12.33 -17.19
CA ILE A 323 16.42 -11.72 -17.77
C ILE A 323 16.70 -11.24 -19.20
N GLU A 324 17.83 -10.55 -19.43
CA GLU A 324 18.23 -10.05 -20.76
C GLU A 324 18.42 -11.17 -21.79
N LYS A 325 18.73 -12.39 -21.36
CA LYS A 325 18.81 -13.58 -22.24
C LYS A 325 17.44 -14.11 -22.68
N ARG A 326 16.33 -13.63 -22.09
CA ARG A 326 14.97 -14.18 -22.29
C ARG A 326 14.00 -13.24 -23.00
N GLU A 327 14.29 -11.94 -23.08
CA GLU A 327 13.37 -10.96 -23.66
C GLU A 327 14.00 -10.27 -24.88
N GLU A 328 13.37 -10.42 -26.05
CA GLU A 328 13.54 -9.44 -27.12
C GLU A 328 12.83 -8.14 -26.69
N PRO A 329 13.46 -6.97 -26.82
CA PRO A 329 12.91 -5.73 -26.30
C PRO A 329 11.56 -5.38 -26.97
N PHE A 330 10.52 -5.23 -26.16
CA PHE A 330 9.21 -4.76 -26.61
C PHE A 330 9.28 -3.28 -27.04
N ILE A 331 8.87 -3.03 -28.29
CA ILE A 331 9.20 -1.82 -29.05
C ILE A 331 8.18 -0.69 -28.81
N ASN A 332 8.60 0.32 -28.05
CA ASN A 332 8.49 1.71 -28.49
C ASN A 332 9.94 2.15 -28.75
N THR A 333 10.25 2.72 -29.91
CA THR A 333 11.65 3.11 -30.18
C THR A 333 12.12 4.06 -29.08
N HIS A 334 13.29 3.80 -28.49
CA HIS A 334 13.86 4.69 -27.47
C HIS A 334 13.91 6.15 -27.95
N ALA A 335 14.04 6.36 -29.28
CA ALA A 335 13.97 7.64 -29.96
C ALA A 335 12.64 8.38 -29.75
N PHE A 336 11.49 7.74 -29.92
CA PHE A 336 10.18 8.39 -29.71
C PHE A 336 10.03 8.88 -28.27
N ILE A 337 10.27 7.99 -27.31
CA ILE A 337 10.12 8.31 -25.88
C ILE A 337 11.08 9.44 -25.48
N ASN A 338 12.32 9.42 -25.98
CA ASN A 338 13.29 10.46 -25.70
C ASN A 338 12.93 11.79 -26.38
N CYS A 339 12.35 11.76 -27.59
CA CYS A 339 11.77 12.95 -28.25
C CYS A 339 10.64 13.55 -27.40
N CYS A 340 9.74 12.72 -26.89
CA CYS A 340 8.67 13.18 -26.02
C CYS A 340 9.21 13.80 -24.73
N LYS A 341 10.18 13.15 -24.08
CA LYS A 341 10.86 13.70 -22.88
C LYS A 341 11.58 15.02 -23.19
N LEU A 342 12.21 15.15 -24.36
CA LEU A 342 12.82 16.39 -24.82
C LEU A 342 11.80 17.53 -24.84
N VAL A 343 10.67 17.34 -25.52
CA VAL A 343 9.60 18.35 -25.59
C VAL A 343 9.05 18.67 -24.21
N VAL A 344 8.74 17.67 -23.38
CA VAL A 344 8.25 17.91 -22.01
C VAL A 344 9.29 18.70 -21.19
N SER A 345 10.58 18.38 -21.31
CA SER A 345 11.65 19.11 -20.62
C SER A 345 11.72 20.58 -21.02
N LEU A 346 11.44 20.90 -22.29
CA LEU A 346 11.41 22.26 -22.81
C LEU A 346 10.23 23.08 -22.28
N PHE A 347 9.13 22.44 -21.89
CA PHE A 347 7.96 23.13 -21.31
C PHE A 347 7.94 23.15 -19.78
N THR A 348 8.83 22.39 -19.13
CA THR A 348 8.83 22.23 -17.66
C THR A 348 10.09 22.80 -17.00
N THR A 349 11.18 22.94 -17.74
CA THR A 349 12.42 23.56 -17.24
C THR A 349 12.31 25.07 -17.31
N ARG A 350 12.60 25.76 -16.20
CA ARG A 350 12.73 27.22 -16.19
C ARG A 350 14.14 27.60 -16.64
N PHE A 351 14.24 28.27 -17.77
CA PHE A 351 15.53 28.73 -18.30
C PHE A 351 15.82 30.16 -17.86
N GLU A 352 16.98 30.38 -17.25
CA GLU A 352 17.51 31.72 -17.01
C GLU A 352 18.18 32.25 -18.29
N LEU A 353 17.59 33.30 -18.87
CA LEU A 353 18.08 33.92 -20.09
C LEU A 353 18.71 35.28 -19.77
N SER A 354 19.91 35.51 -20.33
CA SER A 354 20.59 36.81 -20.26
C SER A 354 19.73 37.92 -20.88
N ILE A 355 19.87 39.15 -20.38
CA ILE A 355 19.17 40.35 -20.89
C ILE A 355 19.48 40.60 -22.38
N LEU A 356 20.64 40.12 -22.86
CA LEU A 356 21.09 40.27 -24.25
C LEU A 356 20.51 39.22 -25.21
N VAL A 357 19.81 38.19 -24.70
CA VAL A 357 19.19 37.15 -25.51
C VAL A 357 17.75 37.52 -25.81
N THR A 358 17.37 37.48 -27.08
CA THR A 358 15.98 37.68 -27.50
C THR A 358 15.10 36.61 -26.85
N ARG A 359 14.24 37.01 -25.92
CA ARG A 359 13.30 36.10 -25.27
C ARG A 359 12.31 35.59 -26.32
N GLN A 360 12.28 34.29 -26.53
CA GLN A 360 11.32 33.63 -27.41
C GLN A 360 10.39 32.79 -26.56
N THR A 361 9.08 33.02 -26.70
CA THR A 361 8.05 32.22 -26.04
C THR A 361 7.49 31.24 -27.05
N SER A 362 7.38 29.98 -26.65
CA SER A 362 6.66 28.96 -27.41
C SER A 362 5.51 28.44 -26.56
N SER A 363 4.40 28.13 -27.22
CA SER A 363 3.22 27.55 -26.59
C SER A 363 2.93 26.16 -27.11
N LEU A 364 2.54 25.27 -26.22
CA LEU A 364 1.94 23.98 -26.50
C LEU A 364 0.54 23.98 -25.89
N TRP A 365 -0.48 24.12 -26.74
CA TRP A 365 -1.87 24.25 -26.34
C TRP A 365 -2.07 25.37 -25.31
N ASP A 366 -2.33 25.04 -24.04
CA ASP A 366 -2.57 25.99 -22.94
C ASP A 366 -1.33 26.25 -22.06
N LYS A 367 -0.20 25.62 -22.38
CA LYS A 367 1.09 25.75 -21.71
C LYS A 367 2.05 26.61 -22.55
N GLU A 368 2.85 27.42 -21.87
CA GLU A 368 3.89 28.23 -22.50
C GLU A 368 5.18 28.16 -21.70
N ASN A 369 6.31 28.33 -22.38
CA ASN A 369 7.58 28.56 -21.73
C ASN A 369 8.43 29.55 -22.55
N THR A 370 9.27 30.30 -21.84
CA THR A 370 10.29 31.14 -22.47
C THR A 370 11.56 30.32 -22.61
N VAL A 371 12.04 30.17 -23.84
CA VAL A 371 13.17 29.30 -24.19
C VAL A 371 14.28 30.09 -24.88
N PHE A 372 15.48 29.50 -24.91
CA PHE A 372 16.63 30.02 -25.66
C PHE A 372 16.50 29.71 -27.17
N PRO A 373 17.24 30.41 -28.05
CA PRO A 373 17.05 30.31 -29.51
C PRO A 373 17.17 28.90 -30.11
N GLU A 374 18.11 28.09 -29.61
CA GLU A 374 18.32 26.72 -30.08
C GLU A 374 17.12 25.83 -29.67
N ALA A 375 16.60 26.00 -28.45
CA ALA A 375 15.39 25.32 -27.99
C ALA A 375 14.14 25.77 -28.77
N TYR A 376 14.03 27.06 -29.12
CA TYR A 376 12.96 27.53 -30.00
C TYR A 376 13.03 26.85 -31.37
N THR A 377 14.23 26.74 -31.95
CA THR A 377 14.45 26.03 -33.22
C THR A 377 13.98 24.57 -33.14
N ILE A 378 14.31 23.86 -32.07
CA ILE A 378 13.79 22.51 -31.79
C ILE A 378 12.24 22.50 -31.80
N LEU A 379 11.61 23.43 -31.09
CA LEU A 379 10.15 23.51 -31.01
C LEU A 379 9.49 23.86 -32.35
N THR A 380 10.11 24.70 -33.18
CA THR A 380 9.58 25.01 -34.52
C THR A 380 9.51 23.80 -35.44
N VAL A 381 10.39 22.80 -35.25
CA VAL A 381 10.36 21.54 -35.98
C VAL A 381 9.31 20.58 -35.39
N LEU A 382 9.26 20.45 -34.07
CA LEU A 382 8.45 19.42 -33.41
C LEU A 382 6.97 19.81 -33.24
N LEU A 383 6.65 21.06 -32.90
CA LEU A 383 5.27 21.48 -32.62
C LEU A 383 4.30 21.26 -33.80
N PRO A 384 4.66 21.56 -35.07
CA PRO A 384 3.78 21.26 -36.20
C PRO A 384 3.50 19.77 -36.38
N LEU A 385 4.47 18.90 -36.08
CA LEU A 385 4.33 17.45 -36.17
C LEU A 385 3.42 16.91 -35.06
N ILE A 386 3.48 17.51 -33.86
CA ILE A 386 2.56 17.24 -32.75
C ILE A 386 1.13 17.64 -33.13
N ALA A 387 0.95 18.86 -33.65
CA ALA A 387 -0.36 19.35 -34.08
C ALA A 387 -0.98 18.50 -35.21
N ALA A 388 -0.14 17.95 -36.10
CA ALA A 388 -0.55 17.05 -37.17
C ALA A 388 -0.72 15.57 -36.75
N ASN A 389 -0.48 15.25 -35.47
CA ASN A 389 -0.56 13.89 -34.91
C ASN A 389 0.31 12.84 -35.64
N LYS A 390 1.58 13.16 -35.89
CA LYS A 390 2.53 12.32 -36.67
C LYS A 390 3.67 11.74 -35.81
N PRO A 391 3.44 10.67 -35.02
CA PRO A 391 4.44 10.13 -34.09
C PRO A 391 5.72 9.62 -34.78
N LYS A 392 5.60 8.92 -35.92
CA LYS A 392 6.78 8.45 -36.68
C LYS A 392 7.65 9.58 -37.21
N ALA A 393 7.06 10.72 -37.57
CA ALA A 393 7.81 11.87 -38.04
C ALA A 393 8.57 12.55 -36.89
N LEU A 394 8.06 12.48 -35.65
CA LEU A 394 8.77 12.96 -34.47
C LEU A 394 10.03 12.15 -34.17
N GLU A 395 9.98 10.83 -34.39
CA GLU A 395 11.15 9.96 -34.25
C GLU A 395 12.28 10.39 -35.20
N THR A 396 11.96 10.53 -36.49
CA THR A 396 12.94 10.99 -37.50
C THR A 396 13.44 12.40 -37.22
N ALA A 397 12.55 13.32 -36.81
CA ALA A 397 12.93 14.68 -36.46
C ALA A 397 13.87 14.72 -35.25
N TYR A 398 13.65 13.86 -34.25
CA TYR A 398 14.50 13.78 -33.06
C TYR A 398 15.93 13.38 -33.40
N GLU A 399 16.12 12.39 -34.26
CA GLU A 399 17.46 11.97 -34.70
C GLU A 399 18.22 13.14 -35.36
N GLY A 400 17.55 13.89 -36.23
CA GLY A 400 18.10 15.10 -36.85
C GLY A 400 18.42 16.19 -35.81
N ILE A 401 17.52 16.47 -34.87
CA ILE A 401 17.74 17.46 -33.79
C ILE A 401 18.96 17.11 -32.93
N ILE A 402 19.14 15.83 -32.60
CA ILE A 402 20.29 15.39 -31.82
C ILE A 402 21.59 15.64 -32.59
N GLN A 403 21.63 15.28 -33.88
CA GLN A 403 22.82 15.41 -34.72
C GLN A 403 23.15 16.88 -35.08
N ASP A 404 22.12 17.66 -35.41
CA ASP A 404 22.29 18.99 -36.01
C ASP A 404 22.26 20.13 -34.99
N ILE A 405 21.64 19.93 -33.81
CA ILE A 405 21.47 20.98 -32.79
C ILE A 405 22.17 20.61 -31.48
N ILE A 406 21.91 19.42 -30.92
CA ILE A 406 22.38 19.08 -29.57
C ILE A 406 23.90 18.77 -29.53
N LEU A 407 24.41 17.96 -30.46
CA LEU A 407 25.84 17.60 -30.49
C LEU A 407 26.77 18.77 -30.85
N PRO A 408 26.48 19.63 -31.86
CA PRO A 408 27.39 20.70 -32.26
C PRO A 408 27.58 21.80 -31.22
N VAL A 409 26.55 22.12 -30.41
CA VAL A 409 26.58 23.18 -29.39
C VAL A 409 27.66 22.97 -28.32
N LYS A 410 28.16 21.74 -28.12
CA LYS A 410 29.25 21.43 -27.17
C LYS A 410 30.65 21.49 -27.80
N MET A 411 30.78 21.33 -29.11
CA MET A 411 32.07 21.34 -29.81
C MET A 411 32.58 22.75 -30.13
N ASP A 412 31.68 23.74 -30.14
CA ASP A 412 32.05 25.15 -30.30
C ASP A 412 32.71 25.71 -29.02
N THR A 413 34.03 25.77 -29.04
CA THR A 413 34.86 26.52 -28.07
C THR A 413 35.05 28.00 -28.46
N GLY A 414 34.33 28.47 -29.50
CA GLY A 414 34.35 29.85 -30.03
C GLY A 414 33.44 30.82 -29.26
N TRP A 415 33.03 31.95 -29.86
CA TRP A 415 32.30 33.07 -29.23
C TRP A 415 30.85 32.79 -28.74
N PHE A 416 30.27 31.60 -28.94
CA PHE A 416 28.92 31.25 -28.47
C PHE A 416 28.65 31.10 -26.94
N PRO A 417 29.65 30.92 -26.03
CA PRO A 417 29.44 30.79 -24.59
C PRO A 417 28.82 32.02 -23.92
N CYS A 418 28.85 33.21 -24.54
CA CYS A 418 28.24 34.40 -23.95
C CYS A 418 26.71 34.42 -24.07
N PHE A 419 26.12 33.61 -24.94
CA PHE A 419 24.67 33.58 -25.18
C PHE A 419 23.95 32.40 -24.49
N THR A 420 24.64 31.29 -24.24
CA THR A 420 24.11 30.08 -23.56
C THR A 420 24.77 29.78 -22.20
N GLY A 421 25.68 30.65 -21.74
CA GLY A 421 26.56 30.45 -20.56
C GLY A 421 25.91 30.36 -19.18
N HIS A 422 24.58 30.30 -19.08
CA HIS A 422 23.92 30.03 -17.80
C HIS A 422 24.07 28.56 -17.42
N LYS A 423 24.54 28.31 -16.20
CA LYS A 423 24.81 26.97 -15.64
C LYS A 423 23.64 26.00 -15.81
N GLN A 424 22.40 26.49 -15.76
CA GLN A 424 21.19 25.68 -15.93
C GLN A 424 20.99 25.19 -17.38
N THR A 425 21.22 26.05 -18.38
CA THR A 425 21.12 25.70 -19.80
C THR A 425 22.19 24.68 -20.19
N ILE A 426 23.44 24.88 -19.73
CA ILE A 426 24.53 23.92 -19.94
C ILE A 426 24.19 22.57 -19.30
N LYS A 427 23.67 22.57 -18.06
CA LYS A 427 23.22 21.36 -17.38
C LYS A 427 22.11 20.65 -18.15
N TRP A 428 21.15 21.40 -18.71
CA TRP A 428 20.07 20.84 -19.52
C TRP A 428 20.60 20.14 -20.77
N PHE A 429 21.52 20.77 -21.53
CA PHE A 429 22.14 20.16 -22.71
C PHE A 429 22.87 18.85 -22.37
N ASP A 430 23.63 18.82 -21.27
CA ASP A 430 24.34 17.61 -20.84
C ASP A 430 23.37 16.48 -20.47
N ILE A 431 22.25 16.82 -19.81
CA ILE A 431 21.21 15.84 -19.47
C ILE A 431 20.53 15.29 -20.73
N VAL A 432 20.16 16.15 -21.68
CA VAL A 432 19.51 15.77 -22.94
C VAL A 432 20.42 14.88 -23.77
N GLN A 433 21.68 15.25 -23.93
CA GLN A 433 22.67 14.49 -24.67
C GLN A 433 22.84 13.07 -24.12
N ASN A 434 22.92 12.95 -22.78
CA ASN A 434 23.09 11.66 -22.12
C ASN A 434 21.77 10.92 -21.87
N CYS A 435 20.64 11.44 -22.38
CA CYS A 435 19.29 10.90 -22.18
C CYS A 435 18.89 10.73 -20.69
N LYS A 436 19.46 11.53 -19.78
CA LYS A 436 19.26 11.45 -18.32
C LYS A 436 18.09 12.31 -17.82
N TYR A 437 16.98 12.35 -18.55
CA TYR A 437 15.83 13.22 -18.28
C TYR A 437 15.24 13.12 -16.86
N HIS A 438 15.43 11.98 -16.18
CA HIS A 438 15.04 11.79 -14.78
C HIS A 438 15.74 12.78 -13.83
N GLU A 439 16.95 13.24 -14.16
CA GLU A 439 17.66 14.29 -13.39
C GLU A 439 16.97 15.67 -13.46
N LEU A 440 16.08 15.87 -14.45
CA LEU A 440 15.20 17.02 -14.57
C LEU A 440 13.79 16.76 -13.99
N GLY A 441 13.54 15.57 -13.42
CA GLY A 441 12.20 15.15 -13.02
C GLY A 441 11.24 14.92 -14.19
N VAL A 442 11.78 14.72 -15.40
CA VAL A 442 10.99 14.57 -16.63
C VAL A 442 10.83 13.08 -16.97
N TYR A 443 9.58 12.67 -17.11
CA TYR A 443 9.18 11.31 -17.44
C TYR A 443 8.16 11.35 -18.57
N TRP A 444 8.02 10.21 -19.26
CA TRP A 444 6.99 10.03 -20.28
C TRP A 444 6.21 8.75 -19.98
N PHE A 445 4.91 8.91 -19.79
CA PHE A 445 3.99 7.82 -19.56
C PHE A 445 2.69 8.03 -20.34
N GLU A 446 2.10 6.94 -20.80
CA GLU A 446 0.75 6.95 -21.37
C GLU A 446 -0.25 7.40 -20.28
N PRO A 447 -1.13 8.39 -20.57
CA PRO A 447 -2.06 8.94 -19.58
C PRO A 447 -2.97 7.92 -18.91
N GLU A 448 -3.39 6.87 -19.61
CA GLU A 448 -4.23 5.82 -19.07
C GLU A 448 -3.49 5.04 -17.97
N ARG A 449 -2.19 4.78 -18.17
CA ARG A 449 -1.32 4.13 -17.19
C ARG A 449 -1.13 5.02 -15.96
N LEU A 450 -0.88 6.31 -16.16
CA LEU A 450 -0.80 7.31 -15.09
C LEU A 450 -2.10 7.34 -14.28
N PHE A 451 -3.24 7.44 -14.97
CA PHE A 451 -4.56 7.51 -14.34
C PHE A 451 -4.84 6.28 -13.48
N ASN A 452 -4.54 5.08 -14.00
CA ASN A 452 -4.71 3.83 -13.26
C ASN A 452 -3.79 3.77 -12.02
N ALA A 453 -2.53 4.15 -12.15
CA ALA A 453 -1.58 4.16 -11.03
C ALA A 453 -2.02 5.14 -9.91
N LEU A 454 -2.47 6.34 -10.28
CA LEU A 454 -2.96 7.35 -9.34
C LEU A 454 -4.22 6.90 -8.59
N LEU A 455 -5.12 6.14 -9.24
CA LEU A 455 -6.28 5.55 -8.56
C LEU A 455 -5.88 4.47 -7.55
N LEU A 456 -4.81 3.75 -7.82
CA LEU A 456 -4.27 2.68 -6.95
C LEU A 456 -3.36 3.22 -5.84
N PHE A 457 -2.86 4.45 -5.98
CA PHE A 457 -1.95 5.06 -5.02
C PHE A 457 -2.65 5.32 -3.67
N ASN A 458 -2.40 4.44 -2.70
CA ASN A 458 -2.96 4.55 -1.36
C ASN A 458 -2.06 5.45 -0.49
N THR A 459 -2.62 6.55 0.02
CA THR A 459 -1.94 7.43 0.97
C THR A 459 -2.93 7.85 2.06
N SER A 460 -2.46 8.02 3.30
CA SER A 460 -3.25 8.61 4.39
C SER A 460 -3.20 10.13 4.39
N ASN A 461 -2.34 10.76 3.58
CA ASN A 461 -2.16 12.19 3.55
C ASN A 461 -3.27 12.88 2.73
N GLU A 462 -4.15 13.63 3.42
CA GLU A 462 -5.29 14.32 2.79
C GLU A 462 -4.88 15.40 1.78
N SER A 463 -3.77 16.12 2.00
CA SER A 463 -3.32 17.13 1.02
C SER A 463 -2.84 16.48 -0.27
N LEU A 464 -2.12 15.35 -0.15
CA LEU A 464 -1.70 14.55 -1.30
C LEU A 464 -2.91 13.94 -2.01
N LYS A 465 -3.90 13.41 -1.28
CA LYS A 465 -5.16 12.93 -1.88
C LYS A 465 -5.86 14.01 -2.69
N ALA A 466 -5.97 15.23 -2.15
CA ALA A 466 -6.60 16.35 -2.84
C ALA A 466 -5.87 16.68 -4.14
N ARG A 467 -4.53 16.71 -4.08
CA ARG A 467 -3.67 17.00 -5.23
C ARG A 467 -3.74 15.90 -6.31
N ILE A 468 -3.80 14.63 -5.91
CA ILE A 468 -4.06 13.50 -6.83
C ILE A 468 -5.44 13.65 -7.48
N ASN A 469 -6.49 13.97 -6.70
CA ASN A 469 -7.83 14.12 -7.27
C ASN A 469 -7.90 15.27 -8.29
N GLN A 470 -7.23 16.39 -8.01
CA GLN A 470 -7.15 17.52 -8.95
C GLN A 470 -6.42 17.10 -10.23
N PHE A 471 -5.30 16.38 -10.13
CA PHE A 471 -4.60 15.91 -11.32
C PHE A 471 -5.40 14.88 -12.13
N LEU A 472 -6.15 13.99 -11.48
CA LEU A 472 -7.10 13.09 -12.14
C LEU A 472 -8.20 13.86 -12.88
N ASP A 473 -8.73 14.93 -12.27
CA ASP A 473 -9.70 15.82 -12.93
C ASP A 473 -9.06 16.54 -14.14
N ASP A 474 -7.79 16.97 -14.04
CA ASP A 474 -7.07 17.61 -15.15
C ASP A 474 -6.85 16.63 -16.32
N ILE A 475 -6.60 15.34 -16.06
CA ILE A 475 -6.52 14.30 -17.10
C ILE A 475 -7.89 14.11 -17.77
N ILE A 476 -8.97 13.99 -16.98
CA ILE A 476 -10.33 13.86 -17.51
C ILE A 476 -10.68 15.08 -18.36
N GLN A 477 -10.39 16.29 -17.87
CA GLN A 477 -10.65 17.52 -18.62
C GLN A 477 -9.87 17.53 -19.93
N THR A 478 -8.61 17.08 -19.94
CA THR A 478 -7.79 16.98 -21.17
C THR A 478 -8.41 16.04 -22.20
N TYR A 479 -8.84 14.85 -21.76
CA TYR A 479 -9.42 13.84 -22.64
C TYR A 479 -10.87 14.12 -23.04
N ALA A 480 -11.52 15.08 -22.37
CA ALA A 480 -12.83 15.59 -22.75
C ALA A 480 -12.80 16.57 -23.93
N GLN A 481 -11.61 17.03 -24.34
CA GLN A 481 -11.45 18.01 -25.41
C GLN A 481 -11.38 17.34 -26.78
N ASP A 482 -11.87 18.04 -27.80
CA ASP A 482 -11.72 17.66 -29.21
C ASP A 482 -10.35 18.08 -29.75
N GLU A 483 -9.31 17.47 -29.20
CA GLU A 483 -7.91 17.64 -29.62
C GLU A 483 -7.32 16.29 -30.06
N ASN A 484 -6.22 16.33 -30.80
CA ASN A 484 -5.54 15.10 -31.21
C ASN A 484 -4.87 14.39 -30.02
N GLU A 485 -4.74 13.06 -30.11
CA GLU A 485 -4.23 12.23 -29.00
C GLU A 485 -2.83 12.61 -28.54
N LEU A 486 -1.92 12.92 -29.47
CA LEU A 486 -0.55 13.29 -29.13
C LEU A 486 -0.50 14.61 -28.35
N MET A 487 -1.32 15.59 -28.72
CA MET A 487 -1.46 16.86 -27.99
C MET A 487 -1.98 16.63 -26.56
N LYS A 488 -2.99 15.77 -26.40
CA LYS A 488 -3.51 15.37 -25.07
C LYS A 488 -2.43 14.71 -24.22
N GLN A 489 -1.68 13.77 -24.79
CA GLN A 489 -0.59 13.07 -24.10
C GLN A 489 0.51 14.03 -23.63
N PHE A 490 0.93 14.97 -24.48
CA PHE A 490 1.92 15.97 -24.10
C PHE A 490 1.42 16.88 -22.96
N ARG A 491 0.19 17.39 -23.06
CA ARG A 491 -0.39 18.22 -21.99
C ARG A 491 -0.41 17.47 -20.65
N VAL A 492 -0.87 16.22 -20.64
CA VAL A 492 -0.89 15.40 -19.43
C VAL A 492 0.51 15.20 -18.85
N ASN A 493 1.51 14.90 -19.68
CA ASN A 493 2.88 14.69 -19.19
C ASN A 493 3.55 15.97 -18.68
N VAL A 494 3.26 17.15 -19.27
CA VAL A 494 3.70 18.44 -18.71
C VAL A 494 3.07 18.69 -17.33
N LEU A 495 1.75 18.47 -17.21
CA LEU A 495 1.05 18.56 -15.92
C LEU A 495 1.56 17.53 -14.91
N PHE A 496 1.95 16.35 -15.37
CA PHE A 496 2.50 15.30 -14.51
C PHE A 496 3.84 15.73 -13.91
N THR A 497 4.74 16.34 -14.69
CA THR A 497 5.99 16.88 -14.15
C THR A 497 5.74 17.98 -13.12
N GLU A 498 4.79 18.90 -13.37
CA GLU A 498 4.37 19.90 -12.38
C GLU A 498 3.80 19.26 -11.10
N PHE A 499 3.03 18.18 -11.26
CA PHE A 499 2.51 17.39 -10.15
C PHE A 499 3.64 16.74 -9.35
N LEU A 500 4.62 16.10 -9.99
CA LEU A 500 5.78 15.48 -9.32
C LEU A 500 6.61 16.50 -8.53
N ASN A 501 6.82 17.71 -9.08
CA ASN A 501 7.64 18.75 -8.43
C ASN A 501 7.11 19.23 -7.07
N GLY A 502 5.84 19.00 -6.76
CA GLY A 502 5.29 19.30 -5.43
C GLY A 502 5.15 18.10 -4.50
N LEU A 503 5.66 16.92 -4.89
CA LEU A 503 5.72 15.73 -4.04
C LEU A 503 7.03 15.72 -3.25
N SER A 504 7.01 15.12 -2.06
CA SER A 504 8.25 14.71 -1.41
C SER A 504 8.93 13.61 -2.22
N GLU A 505 10.26 13.51 -2.14
CA GLU A 505 11.06 12.46 -2.78
C GLU A 505 10.50 11.04 -2.54
N HIS A 506 10.11 10.74 -1.29
CA HIS A 506 9.48 9.47 -0.92
C HIS A 506 8.22 9.14 -1.75
N HIS A 507 7.22 10.02 -1.73
CA HIS A 507 6.01 9.86 -2.54
C HIS A 507 6.28 9.79 -4.05
N CYS A 508 7.26 10.55 -4.54
CA CYS A 508 7.65 10.54 -5.95
C CYS A 508 8.18 9.16 -6.37
N THR A 509 9.16 8.62 -5.64
CA THR A 509 9.74 7.30 -5.89
C THR A 509 8.68 6.20 -5.84
N HIS A 510 7.78 6.26 -4.85
CA HIS A 510 6.69 5.28 -4.72
C HIS A 510 5.72 5.31 -5.90
N LEU A 511 5.35 6.51 -6.34
CA LEU A 511 4.42 6.67 -7.46
C LEU A 511 5.07 6.21 -8.77
N LEU A 512 6.33 6.56 -9.02
CA LEU A 512 7.06 6.14 -10.22
C LEU A 512 7.18 4.61 -10.29
N ARG A 513 7.55 3.95 -9.18
CA ARG A 513 7.54 2.48 -9.06
C ARG A 513 6.15 1.90 -9.33
N LEU A 514 5.09 2.51 -8.79
CA LEU A 514 3.73 2.03 -9.02
C LEU A 514 3.27 2.17 -10.47
N ILE A 515 3.60 3.28 -11.13
CA ILE A 515 3.31 3.49 -12.55
C ILE A 515 3.96 2.38 -13.37
N GLN A 516 5.22 2.06 -13.09
CA GLN A 516 5.96 0.98 -13.73
C GLN A 516 5.34 -0.41 -13.53
N LEU A 517 4.66 -0.66 -12.41
CA LEU A 517 3.96 -1.92 -12.18
C LEU A 517 2.58 -2.02 -12.88
N CYS A 518 2.03 -0.90 -13.34
CA CYS A 518 0.74 -0.91 -14.02
C CYS A 518 0.87 -1.42 -15.45
N ASP A 519 0.10 -2.47 -15.78
CA ASP A 519 -0.07 -2.98 -17.14
C ASP A 519 -0.80 -1.96 -18.02
N LEU A 520 -0.21 -1.64 -19.18
CA LEU A 520 -0.71 -0.61 -20.08
C LEU A 520 -2.00 -1.04 -20.79
N ASP A 521 -2.10 -2.28 -21.22
CA ASP A 521 -3.26 -2.78 -21.98
C ASP A 521 -4.49 -2.85 -21.08
N ILE A 522 -4.31 -3.31 -19.83
CA ILE A 522 -5.36 -3.29 -18.81
C ILE A 522 -5.75 -1.84 -18.48
N ALA A 523 -4.78 -0.93 -18.38
CA ALA A 523 -5.06 0.48 -18.10
C ALA A 523 -5.87 1.15 -19.23
N LYS A 524 -5.49 0.93 -20.51
CA LYS A 524 -6.22 1.40 -21.69
C LYS A 524 -7.63 0.84 -21.73
N PHE A 525 -7.79 -0.47 -21.56
CA PHE A 525 -9.10 -1.13 -21.54
C PHE A 525 -10.01 -0.57 -20.43
N ARG A 526 -9.46 -0.24 -19.26
CA ARG A 526 -10.24 0.26 -18.11
C ARG A 526 -10.38 1.78 -18.04
N PHE A 527 -9.77 2.53 -18.95
CA PHE A 527 -9.62 3.98 -18.81
C PHE A 527 -10.96 4.70 -18.59
N LEU A 528 -11.94 4.52 -19.48
CA LEU A 528 -13.27 5.15 -19.36
C LEU A 528 -14.01 4.73 -18.08
N SER A 529 -13.96 3.44 -17.73
CA SER A 529 -14.55 2.94 -16.48
C SER A 529 -13.90 3.55 -15.24
N ASN A 530 -12.58 3.77 -15.29
CA ASN A 530 -11.83 4.41 -14.23
C ASN A 530 -12.17 5.90 -14.12
N CYS A 531 -12.30 6.62 -15.23
CA CYS A 531 -12.78 8.01 -15.24
C CYS A 531 -14.19 8.10 -14.64
N SER A 532 -15.11 7.22 -15.07
CA SER A 532 -16.46 7.11 -14.51
C SER A 532 -16.47 6.88 -13.00
N LYS A 533 -15.63 5.95 -12.50
CA LYS A 533 -15.50 5.69 -11.05
C LYS A 533 -14.99 6.91 -10.29
N HIS A 534 -14.02 7.63 -10.85
CA HIS A 534 -13.48 8.85 -10.23
C HIS A 534 -14.51 9.96 -10.17
N ILE A 535 -15.21 10.24 -11.28
CA ILE A 535 -16.28 11.25 -11.33
C ILE A 535 -17.38 10.92 -10.33
N ASN A 536 -17.85 9.67 -10.30
CA ASN A 536 -18.84 9.23 -9.32
C ASN A 536 -18.35 9.42 -7.88
N LYS A 537 -17.08 9.11 -7.60
CA LYS A 537 -16.48 9.30 -6.27
C LYS A 537 -16.45 10.78 -5.87
N GLN A 538 -16.10 11.70 -6.76
CA GLN A 538 -16.15 13.13 -6.48
C GLN A 538 -17.59 13.62 -6.30
N ALA A 539 -18.51 13.17 -7.15
CA ALA A 539 -19.92 13.49 -7.05
C ALA A 539 -20.51 13.06 -5.69
N SER A 540 -20.24 11.83 -5.24
CA SER A 540 -20.68 11.36 -3.91
C SER A 540 -20.10 12.23 -2.79
N ARG A 541 -18.84 12.66 -2.89
CA ARG A 541 -18.20 13.55 -1.89
C ARG A 541 -18.84 14.94 -1.84
N LEU A 542 -19.20 15.51 -3.00
CA LEU A 542 -19.89 16.81 -3.07
C LEU A 542 -21.31 16.73 -2.50
N CYS A 543 -21.95 15.56 -2.59
CA CYS A 543 -23.28 15.31 -2.04
C CYS A 543 -23.28 14.96 -0.54
N GLN A 544 -22.17 14.49 0.00
CA GLN A 544 -21.97 14.34 1.45
C GLN A 544 -21.85 15.74 2.06
N GLY A 545 -22.84 16.11 2.88
CA GLY A 545 -22.76 17.36 3.61
C GLY A 545 -21.57 17.34 4.58
N ILE A 546 -20.93 18.49 4.77
CA ILE A 546 -20.32 18.77 6.07
C ILE A 546 -21.52 18.74 7.02
N GLU A 547 -21.72 17.65 7.74
CA GLU A 547 -22.64 17.65 8.87
C GLU A 547 -22.14 18.78 9.77
N SER A 548 -22.87 19.90 9.79
CA SER A 548 -22.84 20.79 10.93
C SER A 548 -23.09 19.90 12.13
N SER A 549 -22.08 19.78 12.98
CA SER A 549 -22.12 19.16 14.28
C SER A 549 -23.20 19.81 15.14
N SER A 550 -24.46 19.44 14.91
CA SER A 550 -25.44 19.40 15.99
C SER A 550 -25.11 18.15 16.80
N PRO A 551 -24.90 18.26 18.13
CA PRO A 551 -24.53 17.14 18.97
C PRO A 551 -25.75 16.23 19.15
N CYS A 552 -26.04 15.40 18.16
CA CYS A 552 -26.90 14.25 18.34
C CYS A 552 -26.07 13.18 19.06
N PHE A 553 -26.40 12.95 20.34
CA PHE A 553 -25.78 11.98 21.25
C PHE A 553 -25.73 10.52 20.71
N PHE A 554 -26.35 10.25 19.56
CA PHE A 554 -26.32 8.95 18.87
C PHE A 554 -26.26 9.11 17.34
N SER A 555 -25.28 9.84 16.79
CA SER A 555 -24.91 9.67 15.38
C SER A 555 -23.90 8.52 15.26
N MET A 556 -24.39 7.32 14.97
CA MET A 556 -23.56 6.26 14.38
C MET A 556 -22.84 6.86 13.16
N PRO A 557 -21.51 6.74 13.02
CA PRO A 557 -20.86 7.10 11.77
C PRO A 557 -21.39 6.15 10.70
N GLN A 558 -22.39 6.61 9.94
CA GLN A 558 -22.75 5.95 8.70
C GLN A 558 -21.53 6.08 7.80
N LYS A 559 -20.78 4.98 7.61
CA LYS A 559 -19.97 4.81 6.42
C LYS A 559 -20.93 4.99 5.26
N GLY A 560 -20.98 6.20 4.69
CA GLY A 560 -21.89 6.53 3.61
C GLY A 560 -21.76 5.46 2.54
N ASP A 561 -22.84 4.73 2.30
CA ASP A 561 -22.92 3.82 1.16
C ASP A 561 -22.50 4.62 -0.08
N LYS A 562 -21.60 4.04 -0.87
CA LYS A 562 -21.15 4.62 -2.14
C LYS A 562 -22.34 4.61 -3.10
N VAL A 563 -23.23 5.58 -2.98
CA VAL A 563 -24.33 5.78 -3.93
C VAL A 563 -23.68 6.19 -5.25
N LYS A 564 -23.69 5.26 -6.20
CA LYS A 564 -23.32 5.53 -7.59
C LYS A 564 -24.39 6.46 -8.15
N LEU A 565 -24.03 7.72 -8.39
CA LEU A 565 -24.97 8.76 -8.82
C LEU A 565 -25.21 8.69 -10.33
N PHE A 566 -24.18 8.40 -11.10
CA PHE A 566 -24.26 8.31 -12.56
C PHE A 566 -24.07 6.86 -13.04
N ASN A 567 -24.94 6.44 -13.94
CA ASN A 567 -24.83 5.15 -14.58
C ASN A 567 -23.80 5.23 -15.71
N PHE A 568 -22.86 4.28 -15.71
CA PHE A 568 -21.89 4.17 -16.79
C PHE A 568 -22.55 3.46 -17.98
N SER A 569 -22.61 4.15 -19.10
CA SER A 569 -23.08 3.68 -20.41
C SER A 569 -21.88 3.30 -21.28
N ASP A 570 -22.10 2.51 -22.35
CA ASP A 570 -21.04 2.14 -23.32
C ASP A 570 -20.72 3.33 -24.24
N VAL A 571 -20.07 4.35 -23.66
CA VAL A 571 -19.60 5.55 -24.36
C VAL A 571 -18.26 5.32 -25.04
N LYS A 572 -18.03 6.02 -26.15
CA LYS A 572 -16.82 5.88 -26.98
C LYS A 572 -15.61 6.61 -26.40
N ASP A 573 -15.82 7.74 -25.75
CA ASP A 573 -14.78 8.64 -25.26
C ASP A 573 -15.23 9.43 -24.00
N VAL A 574 -14.30 10.16 -23.39
CA VAL A 574 -14.53 10.94 -22.17
C VAL A 574 -15.45 12.14 -22.43
N GLN A 575 -15.40 12.74 -23.61
CA GLN A 575 -16.27 13.86 -23.99
C GLN A 575 -17.74 13.43 -23.98
N SER A 576 -18.05 12.34 -24.69
CA SER A 576 -19.38 11.72 -24.73
C SER A 576 -19.85 11.31 -23.35
N MET A 577 -18.95 10.79 -22.50
CA MET A 577 -19.24 10.45 -21.11
C MET A 577 -19.70 11.67 -20.28
N ILE A 578 -19.01 12.81 -20.41
CA ILE A 578 -19.37 14.03 -19.66
C ILE A 578 -20.70 14.59 -20.15
N VAL A 579 -20.98 14.54 -21.46
CA VAL A 579 -22.28 14.94 -22.01
C VAL A 579 -23.39 14.05 -21.47
N ASP A 580 -23.19 12.74 -21.45
CA ASP A 580 -24.16 11.78 -20.89
C ASP A 580 -24.42 12.07 -19.40
N TYR A 581 -23.38 12.34 -18.61
CA TYR A 581 -23.55 12.66 -17.19
C TYR A 581 -24.25 13.99 -16.94
N LYS A 582 -24.03 15.00 -17.81
CA LYS A 582 -24.80 16.25 -17.77
C LYS A 582 -26.28 16.01 -18.07
N ASN A 583 -26.61 15.08 -18.97
CA ASN A 583 -28.00 14.71 -19.24
C ASN A 583 -28.64 13.95 -18.06
N GLN A 584 -27.94 12.95 -17.50
CA GLN A 584 -28.40 12.21 -16.33
C GLN A 584 -28.63 13.12 -15.11
N LEU A 585 -27.89 14.24 -15.00
CA LEU A 585 -28.05 15.20 -13.90
C LEU A 585 -29.47 15.79 -13.82
N TYR A 586 -30.18 15.94 -14.94
CA TYR A 586 -31.58 16.40 -14.97
C TYR A 586 -32.58 15.35 -14.47
N GLU A 587 -32.20 14.08 -14.46
CA GLU A 587 -33.04 12.97 -14.01
C GLU A 587 -32.87 12.69 -12.50
N LEU A 588 -31.81 13.23 -11.88
CA LEU A 588 -31.51 13.01 -10.47
C LEU A 588 -32.41 13.83 -9.55
N THR A 589 -33.11 13.14 -8.64
CA THR A 589 -33.90 13.80 -7.58
C THR A 589 -33.03 14.09 -6.36
N ILE A 590 -32.30 15.22 -6.36
CA ILE A 590 -31.39 15.64 -5.28
C ILE A 590 -31.68 17.09 -4.88
N ASP A 591 -31.37 17.45 -3.64
CA ASP A 591 -31.41 18.84 -3.13
C ASP A 591 -30.77 19.86 -4.11
N PRO A 592 -31.46 20.96 -4.46
CA PRO A 592 -30.98 21.96 -5.42
C PRO A 592 -29.56 22.47 -5.15
N LYS A 593 -29.16 22.67 -3.89
CA LYS A 593 -27.80 23.12 -3.55
C LYS A 593 -26.73 22.09 -3.89
N LYS A 594 -27.04 20.80 -3.73
CA LYS A 594 -26.13 19.71 -4.10
C LYS A 594 -26.11 19.54 -5.62
N LEU A 595 -27.26 19.69 -6.27
CA LEU A 595 -27.37 19.68 -7.72
C LEU A 595 -26.52 20.78 -8.37
N GLU A 596 -26.55 22.00 -7.82
CA GLU A 596 -25.71 23.11 -8.27
C GLU A 596 -24.21 22.79 -8.14
N LYS A 597 -23.78 22.23 -7.00
CA LYS A 597 -22.38 21.81 -6.79
C LYS A 597 -21.95 20.74 -7.79
N LEU A 598 -22.79 19.74 -8.05
CA LEU A 598 -22.53 18.70 -9.04
C LEU A 598 -22.47 19.27 -10.46
N SER A 599 -23.41 20.16 -10.80
CA SER A 599 -23.43 20.85 -12.09
C SER A 599 -22.16 21.66 -12.31
N ASN A 600 -21.74 22.46 -11.32
CA ASN A 600 -20.51 23.24 -11.37
C ASN A 600 -19.27 22.35 -11.53
N TYR A 601 -19.24 21.18 -10.88
CA TYR A 601 -18.15 20.21 -11.05
C TYR A 601 -18.11 19.61 -12.46
N LEU A 602 -19.25 19.10 -12.97
CA LEU A 602 -19.33 18.56 -14.33
C LEU A 602 -19.06 19.62 -15.40
N PHE A 603 -19.45 20.88 -15.14
CA PHE A 603 -19.14 22.01 -15.99
C PHE A 603 -17.63 22.26 -16.01
N LYS A 604 -16.98 22.35 -14.84
CA LYS A 604 -15.53 22.55 -14.72
C LYS A 604 -14.72 21.50 -15.49
N ILE A 605 -15.01 20.21 -15.28
CA ILE A 605 -14.24 19.13 -15.95
C ILE A 605 -14.58 18.99 -17.44
N GLY A 606 -15.71 19.54 -17.89
CA GLY A 606 -16.11 19.58 -19.30
C GLY A 606 -15.85 20.91 -19.99
N GLN A 607 -15.24 21.88 -19.32
CA GLN A 607 -15.02 23.23 -19.86
C GLN A 607 -13.91 23.20 -20.93
N PRO A 608 -14.06 23.93 -22.05
CA PRO A 608 -13.02 24.04 -23.06
C PRO A 608 -11.69 24.55 -22.51
N ILE A 609 -10.59 23.89 -22.87
CA ILE A 609 -9.24 24.36 -22.53
C ILE A 609 -8.76 25.32 -23.62
N LEU A 610 -8.67 26.60 -23.27
CA LEU A 610 -8.23 27.65 -24.18
C LEU A 610 -6.71 27.60 -24.42
N SER A 611 -6.28 27.74 -25.67
CA SER A 611 -4.88 27.92 -26.03
C SER A 611 -4.32 29.23 -25.44
N VAL A 612 -2.99 29.36 -25.37
CA VAL A 612 -2.33 30.60 -24.92
C VAL A 612 -2.79 31.80 -25.75
N THR A 613 -2.83 31.67 -27.08
CA THR A 613 -3.32 32.72 -27.98
C THR A 613 -4.79 33.06 -27.75
N GLN A 614 -5.64 32.08 -27.51
CA GLN A 614 -7.05 32.30 -27.17
C GLN A 614 -7.21 33.01 -25.81
N LYS A 615 -6.39 32.67 -24.81
CA LYS A 615 -6.36 33.34 -23.51
C LYS A 615 -5.93 34.81 -23.63
N GLU A 616 -4.93 35.10 -24.46
CA GLU A 616 -4.46 36.47 -24.73
C GLU A 616 -5.52 37.29 -25.47
N ASN A 617 -6.19 36.69 -26.47
CA ASN A 617 -7.30 37.32 -27.18
C ASN A 617 -8.51 37.58 -26.26
N ALA A 618 -8.80 36.67 -25.34
CA ALA A 618 -9.85 36.86 -24.34
C ALA A 618 -9.51 37.96 -23.33
N LYS A 619 -8.23 38.12 -22.96
CA LYS A 619 -7.75 39.20 -22.06
C LYS A 619 -7.70 40.56 -22.73
N SER A 620 -7.44 40.62 -24.04
CA SER A 620 -7.33 41.87 -24.80
C SER A 620 -8.69 42.42 -25.28
N CYS A 621 -9.76 41.64 -25.15
CA CYS A 621 -11.13 42.09 -25.37
C CYS A 621 -11.73 42.61 -24.05
N ASP A 622 -11.85 43.94 -23.88
CA ASP A 622 -12.63 44.61 -22.81
C ASP A 622 -14.17 44.39 -22.91
N ARG A 623 -14.60 43.28 -23.52
CA ARG A 623 -16.02 42.89 -23.59
C ARG A 623 -16.18 41.52 -22.93
N PRO A 624 -17.25 41.30 -22.15
CA PRO A 624 -17.53 39.99 -21.57
C PRO A 624 -17.59 38.97 -22.70
N VAL A 625 -16.70 37.98 -22.64
CA VAL A 625 -16.62 36.90 -23.61
C VAL A 625 -17.89 36.06 -23.44
N LEU A 626 -18.73 36.06 -24.47
CA LEU A 626 -19.86 35.15 -24.57
C LEU A 626 -19.38 33.71 -24.37
N ASP A 627 -19.93 33.02 -23.37
CA ASP A 627 -19.84 31.55 -23.33
C ASP A 627 -20.54 30.99 -24.59
N TYR A 628 -20.14 29.81 -25.08
CA TYR A 628 -20.66 29.22 -26.32
C TYR A 628 -22.16 28.87 -26.26
N ILE A 629 -22.82 29.13 -25.13
CA ILE A 629 -24.27 29.01 -24.89
C ILE A 629 -24.96 30.38 -24.73
N GLY A 630 -24.25 31.49 -24.96
CA GLY A 630 -24.87 32.81 -25.03
C GLY A 630 -25.35 33.41 -23.70
N GLN A 631 -24.76 33.05 -22.56
CA GLN A 631 -25.04 33.71 -21.28
C GLN A 631 -23.87 34.60 -20.85
N TYR A 632 -24.22 35.79 -20.34
CA TYR A 632 -23.28 36.76 -19.77
C TYR A 632 -22.76 36.26 -18.42
N THR A 633 -21.45 36.34 -18.20
CA THR A 633 -20.88 36.54 -16.86
C THR A 633 -20.71 38.02 -16.57
#